data_AF-H2IQB5-F1
#
_entry.id   AF-H2IQB5-F1
#
_cell.length_a   1.000
_cell.length_b   1.000
_cell.length_c   1.000
_cell.angle_alpha   90.00
_cell.angle_beta   90.00
_cell.angle_gamma   90.00
#
_symmetry.space_group_name_H-M   'P 1'
#
loop_
_entity.id
_entity.type
_entity.pdbx_description
1 polymer ?
#
loop_
_entity_poly.entity_id
_entity_poly.type
_entity_poly.pdbx_seq_one_letter_code
_entity_poly.pdbx_strand_id
1 'polypeptide(L)'
;MNDTVLNYRRETLESTSGLGYVGRSLIDWKSASPGQWFIGVLDTSKKMISLVPVNVFDRSMGHLDEQTLTNQSQQGMNRYASGAEGEKWGRSIMPDFLKNRPAGMTHHMAVALESGFSKESSLGFALIKINNNFAQMKTTSTSLNGDKPGFVVNHSFSRATAFKTSAFCPTGAQMPVQWRNALVMFLKNGAFGIKNIAVSND
;
A
#
# COMPACT_ATOMS: atom_id res chain seq x y z
N MET A 1 -32.11 14.14 9.63
CA MET A 1 -30.77 13.96 9.01
C MET A 1 -29.82 14.95 9.65
N ASN A 2 -28.96 14.56 10.60
CA ASN A 2 -27.69 15.29 10.88
C ASN A 2 -26.80 14.70 11.98
N ASP A 3 -27.30 13.90 12.92
CA ASP A 3 -26.44 13.43 14.02
C ASP A 3 -25.44 12.36 13.60
N THR A 4 -25.82 11.46 12.69
CA THR A 4 -24.93 10.42 12.16
C THR A 4 -23.80 11.00 11.31
N VAL A 5 -24.07 12.08 10.56
CA VAL A 5 -23.08 12.75 9.70
C VAL A 5 -22.13 13.61 10.53
N LEU A 6 -22.64 14.28 11.57
CA LEU A 6 -21.83 15.05 12.51
C LEU A 6 -20.92 14.14 13.34
N ASN A 7 -21.43 13.02 13.84
CA ASN A 7 -20.63 12.04 14.59
C ASN A 7 -19.58 11.37 13.70
N TYR A 8 -19.93 10.99 12.47
CA TYR A 8 -18.96 10.47 11.50
C TYR A 8 -17.84 11.48 11.21
N ARG A 9 -18.17 12.77 11.00
CA ARG A 9 -17.16 13.82 10.83
C ARG A 9 -16.30 14.01 12.07
N ARG A 10 -16.87 13.93 13.29
CA ARG A 10 -16.14 14.08 14.56
C ARG A 10 -15.16 12.93 14.82
N GLU A 11 -15.61 11.68 14.66
CA GLU A 11 -14.75 10.50 14.80
C GLU A 11 -13.63 10.46 13.75
N THR A 12 -13.93 10.93 12.52
CA THR A 12 -12.90 11.12 11.49
C THR A 12 -11.91 12.21 11.94
N LEU A 13 -12.37 13.36 12.44
CA LEU A 13 -11.49 14.45 12.90
C LEU A 13 -10.60 14.10 14.12
N GLU A 14 -11.07 13.26 15.05
CA GLU A 14 -10.27 12.82 16.21
C GLU A 14 -9.29 11.67 15.90
N SER A 15 -9.66 10.77 14.97
CA SER A 15 -8.73 9.74 14.45
C SER A 15 -7.66 10.32 13.52
N THR A 16 -7.91 11.49 12.91
CA THR A 16 -7.03 12.15 11.91
C THR A 16 -6.00 13.13 12.48
N SER A 17 -6.17 13.61 13.71
CA SER A 17 -5.19 14.52 14.32
C SER A 17 -4.01 13.74 14.89
N GLY A 18 -2.79 14.16 14.53
CA GLY A 18 -1.55 13.63 15.10
C GLY A 18 -0.94 12.44 14.38
N LEU A 19 -1.30 12.16 13.12
CA LEU A 19 -0.52 11.20 12.33
C LEU A 19 0.92 11.68 12.16
N GLY A 20 1.88 10.78 12.40
CA GLY A 20 3.30 10.99 12.15
C GLY A 20 3.87 9.93 11.20
N TYR A 21 5.18 9.95 11.00
CA TYR A 21 5.89 8.93 10.23
C TYR A 21 7.14 8.46 10.97
N VAL A 22 7.56 7.21 10.74
CA VAL A 22 8.76 6.61 11.32
C VAL A 22 9.82 6.32 10.26
N GLY A 23 11.05 6.12 10.73
CA GLY A 23 12.17 5.71 9.89
C GLY A 23 12.46 6.69 8.76
N ARG A 24 12.80 6.14 7.59
CA ARG A 24 13.19 6.91 6.40
C ARG A 24 12.04 7.27 5.47
N SER A 25 10.79 7.02 5.89
CA SER A 25 9.57 7.17 5.09
C SER A 25 9.51 8.45 4.26
N LEU A 26 9.76 9.60 4.90
CA LEU A 26 9.70 10.90 4.22
C LEU A 26 10.87 11.09 3.24
N ILE A 27 12.09 10.71 3.66
CA ILE A 27 13.29 10.85 2.86
C ILE A 27 13.14 10.02 1.57
N ASP A 28 12.78 8.75 1.73
CA ASP A 28 12.65 7.81 0.62
C ASP A 28 11.55 8.25 -0.35
N TRP A 29 10.44 8.81 0.16
CA TRP A 29 9.38 9.40 -0.68
C TRP A 29 9.87 10.61 -1.51
N LYS A 30 10.60 11.53 -0.87
CA LYS A 30 11.04 12.77 -1.52
C LYS A 30 12.13 12.50 -2.56
N SER A 31 13.03 11.56 -2.30
CA SER A 31 14.11 11.19 -3.24
C SER A 31 13.65 10.26 -4.37
N ALA A 32 12.47 9.65 -4.27
CA ALA A 32 12.02 8.70 -5.27
C ALA A 32 11.67 9.32 -6.62
N SER A 33 11.99 8.55 -7.67
CA SER A 33 11.64 8.84 -9.07
C SER A 33 10.14 8.60 -9.35
N PRO A 34 9.58 9.25 -10.38
CA PRO A 34 8.32 8.83 -10.99
C PRO A 34 8.29 7.34 -11.33
N GLY A 35 7.15 6.70 -11.10
CA GLY A 35 6.93 5.25 -11.18
C GLY A 35 7.06 4.55 -9.83
N GLN A 36 7.80 5.11 -8.86
CA GLN A 36 8.26 4.35 -7.68
C GLN A 36 7.13 3.84 -6.81
N TRP A 37 7.16 2.54 -6.52
CA TRP A 37 6.24 1.88 -5.59
C TRP A 37 6.77 1.89 -4.17
N PHE A 38 5.83 1.96 -3.25
CA PHE A 38 6.05 1.89 -1.81
C PHE A 38 5.04 0.94 -1.18
N ILE A 39 5.52 0.16 -0.21
CA ILE A 39 4.66 -0.52 0.75
C ILE A 39 4.51 0.39 1.96
N GLY A 40 3.26 0.63 2.34
CA GLY A 40 2.90 1.46 3.47
C GLY A 40 2.19 0.67 4.56
N VAL A 41 2.51 0.97 5.81
CA VAL A 41 1.75 0.51 6.98
C VAL A 41 1.41 1.70 7.86
N LEU A 42 0.15 1.78 8.27
CA LEU A 42 -0.36 2.72 9.25
C LEU A 42 -0.67 1.96 10.55
N ASP A 43 -0.03 2.32 11.65
CA ASP A 43 -0.41 1.84 12.98
C ASP A 43 -1.44 2.80 13.58
N THR A 44 -2.66 2.30 13.77
CA THR A 44 -3.81 3.06 14.24
C THR A 44 -3.71 3.44 15.72
N SER A 45 -3.02 2.64 16.53
CA SER A 45 -2.82 2.90 17.96
C SER A 45 -1.70 3.91 18.19
N LYS A 46 -0.58 3.76 17.47
CA LYS A 46 0.54 4.69 17.54
C LYS A 46 0.32 5.96 16.74
N LYS A 47 -0.64 5.97 15.81
CA LYS A 47 -0.88 7.04 14.84
C LYS A 47 0.37 7.35 14.02
N MET A 48 1.08 6.32 13.56
CA MET A 48 2.32 6.46 12.81
C MET A 48 2.26 5.70 11.50
N ILE A 49 2.88 6.24 10.46
CA ILE A 49 3.05 5.56 9.19
C ILE A 49 4.51 5.16 8.94
N SER A 50 4.68 4.02 8.28
CA SER A 50 5.95 3.58 7.71
C SER A 50 5.77 3.38 6.21
N LEU A 51 6.68 3.94 5.41
CA LEU A 51 6.72 3.81 3.96
C LEU A 51 8.08 3.30 3.54
N VAL A 52 8.07 2.23 2.76
CA VAL A 52 9.28 1.52 2.35
C VAL A 52 9.29 1.37 0.84
N PRO A 53 10.36 1.80 0.14
CA PRO A 53 10.45 1.65 -1.30
C PRO A 53 10.54 0.16 -1.68
N VAL A 54 9.81 -0.23 -2.71
CA VAL A 54 9.82 -1.60 -3.22
C VAL A 54 9.90 -1.63 -4.73
N ASN A 55 10.53 -2.69 -5.24
CA ASN A 55 10.31 -3.13 -6.61
C ASN A 55 9.19 -4.18 -6.58
N VAL A 56 8.39 -4.27 -7.64
CA VAL A 56 7.22 -5.15 -7.65
C VAL A 56 7.56 -6.61 -8.04
N PHE A 57 8.82 -7.00 -7.96
CA PHE A 57 9.26 -8.36 -8.27
C PHE A 57 8.87 -9.35 -7.18
N ASP A 58 8.08 -10.37 -7.55
CA ASP A 58 7.87 -11.54 -6.71
C ASP A 58 9.02 -12.53 -6.91
N ARG A 59 9.60 -12.96 -5.79
CA ARG A 59 10.39 -14.19 -5.51
C ARG A 59 11.51 -14.69 -6.43
N SER A 60 11.65 -14.27 -7.68
CA SER A 60 12.57 -14.89 -8.64
C SER A 60 13.95 -14.24 -8.73
N MET A 61 14.32 -13.35 -7.79
CA MET A 61 15.70 -12.82 -7.72
C MET A 61 16.21 -12.24 -9.06
N GLY A 62 15.35 -11.55 -9.82
CA GLY A 62 15.79 -10.77 -11.00
C GLY A 62 15.31 -11.26 -12.36
N HIS A 63 14.51 -12.33 -12.45
CA HIS A 63 13.86 -12.72 -13.71
C HIS A 63 12.34 -12.57 -13.62
N LEU A 64 11.79 -11.54 -14.26
CA LEU A 64 10.35 -11.47 -14.50
C LEU A 64 9.96 -12.70 -15.32
N ASP A 65 9.06 -13.55 -14.82
CA ASP A 65 8.50 -14.60 -15.65
C ASP A 65 7.64 -13.99 -16.78
N GLU A 66 7.51 -14.70 -17.89
CA GLU A 66 6.80 -14.22 -19.07
C GLU A 66 5.33 -13.92 -18.78
N GLN A 67 4.70 -14.64 -17.84
CA GLN A 67 3.32 -14.39 -17.42
C GLN A 67 3.17 -13.05 -16.69
N THR A 68 4.18 -12.64 -15.93
CA THR A 68 4.26 -11.36 -15.24
C THR A 68 4.56 -10.23 -16.22
N LEU A 69 5.41 -10.48 -17.23
CA LEU A 69 5.67 -9.56 -18.34
C LEU A 69 4.48 -9.33 -19.27
N THR A 70 3.58 -10.32 -19.39
CA THR A 70 2.43 -10.29 -20.31
C THR A 70 1.09 -10.04 -19.60
N ASN A 71 1.11 -9.78 -18.30
CA ASN A 71 -0.07 -9.47 -17.46
C ASN A 71 -1.01 -10.67 -17.28
N GLN A 72 -0.50 -11.89 -17.48
CA GLN A 72 -1.24 -13.13 -17.42
C GLN A 72 -1.03 -13.90 -16.10
N SER A 73 -0.18 -13.39 -15.21
CA SER A 73 0.10 -14.01 -13.90
C SER A 73 -1.04 -13.80 -12.89
N GLN A 74 -1.51 -14.90 -12.28
CA GLN A 74 -2.42 -14.91 -11.10
C GLN A 74 -1.92 -14.08 -9.93
N GLN A 75 -0.60 -13.90 -9.84
CA GLN A 75 0.04 -13.21 -8.75
C GLN A 75 0.17 -11.71 -9.03
N GLY A 76 0.03 -11.25 -10.29
CA GLY A 76 0.70 -10.02 -10.71
C GLY A 76 0.02 -9.11 -11.72
N MET A 77 -1.30 -9.13 -11.90
CA MET A 77 -1.91 -8.02 -12.65
C MET A 77 -1.74 -6.69 -11.91
N ASN A 78 -1.11 -5.73 -12.60
CA ASN A 78 -0.65 -4.41 -12.13
C ASN A 78 0.74 -4.35 -11.45
N ARG A 79 1.64 -5.31 -11.68
CA ARG A 79 2.99 -5.32 -11.07
C ARG A 79 4.14 -4.85 -11.99
N TYR A 80 3.85 -4.02 -12.98
CA TYR A 80 4.90 -3.54 -13.88
C TYR A 80 5.82 -2.53 -13.21
N ALA A 81 7.09 -2.64 -13.60
CA ALA A 81 8.27 -1.91 -13.16
C ALA A 81 7.93 -0.63 -12.38
N SER A 82 8.38 -0.59 -11.12
CA SER A 82 8.29 0.61 -10.31
C SER A 82 9.07 1.81 -10.85
N GLY A 83 9.67 1.74 -12.03
CA GLY A 83 10.54 2.81 -12.55
C GLY A 83 11.73 3.08 -11.62
N ALA A 84 12.04 2.15 -10.72
CA ALA A 84 13.08 2.32 -9.74
C ALA A 84 14.43 2.36 -10.43
N GLU A 85 15.34 3.19 -9.92
CA GLU A 85 16.66 3.30 -10.50
C GLU A 85 17.39 1.94 -10.43
N GLY A 86 17.84 1.44 -11.59
CA GLY A 86 18.49 0.14 -11.68
C GLY A 86 17.55 -1.06 -11.86
N GLU A 87 16.23 -0.86 -11.85
CA GLU A 87 15.22 -1.92 -12.02
C GLU A 87 15.37 -2.67 -13.34
N LYS A 88 15.62 -1.95 -14.45
CA LYS A 88 15.91 -2.54 -15.78
C LYS A 88 17.20 -3.38 -15.82
N TRP A 89 18.04 -3.25 -14.80
CA TRP A 89 19.31 -3.96 -14.65
C TRP A 89 19.25 -5.02 -13.52
N GLY A 90 18.06 -5.37 -13.04
CA GLY A 90 17.86 -6.36 -11.98
C GLY A 90 18.25 -5.89 -10.57
N ARG A 91 18.52 -4.59 -10.37
CA ARG A 91 18.85 -4.06 -9.05
C ARG A 91 17.58 -3.82 -8.24
N SER A 92 17.58 -4.30 -6.99
CA SER A 92 16.47 -4.11 -6.06
C SER A 92 16.76 -2.96 -5.09
N ILE A 93 15.86 -1.97 -5.05
CA ILE A 93 15.90 -0.88 -4.08
C ILE A 93 15.33 -1.27 -2.71
N MET A 94 14.71 -2.45 -2.61
CA MET A 94 14.11 -2.89 -1.36
C MET A 94 15.18 -2.92 -0.26
N PRO A 95 14.86 -2.53 0.98
CA PRO A 95 15.78 -2.70 2.09
C PRO A 95 15.99 -4.18 2.41
N ASP A 96 17.12 -4.50 3.05
CA ASP A 96 17.55 -5.88 3.28
C ASP A 96 16.56 -6.69 4.12
N PHE A 97 15.93 -6.09 5.14
CA PHE A 97 14.93 -6.77 5.95
C PHE A 97 13.73 -7.25 5.10
N LEU A 98 13.38 -6.52 4.05
CA LEU A 98 12.25 -6.84 3.19
C LEU A 98 12.63 -7.84 2.10
N LYS A 99 13.87 -7.75 1.59
CA LYS A 99 14.48 -8.73 0.67
C LYS A 99 14.61 -10.11 1.32
N ASN A 100 15.09 -10.13 2.56
CA ASN A 100 15.40 -11.35 3.30
C ASN A 100 14.26 -11.79 4.22
N ARG A 101 13.04 -11.28 4.01
CA ARG A 101 11.89 -11.62 4.84
C ARG A 101 11.62 -13.15 4.78
N PRO A 102 11.15 -13.77 5.87
CA PRO A 102 10.81 -15.18 5.88
C PRO A 102 9.81 -15.57 4.78
N ALA A 103 9.96 -16.78 4.22
CA ALA A 103 9.03 -17.32 3.26
C ALA A 103 7.60 -17.35 3.85
N GLY A 104 6.62 -16.85 3.08
CA GLY A 104 5.23 -16.73 3.52
C GLY A 104 4.89 -15.43 4.23
N MET A 105 5.89 -14.62 4.64
CA MET A 105 5.64 -13.28 5.17
C MET A 105 5.31 -12.29 4.05
N THR A 106 4.22 -11.54 4.20
CA THR A 106 3.85 -10.47 3.27
C THR A 106 4.72 -9.24 3.48
N HIS A 107 4.84 -8.38 2.45
CA HIS A 107 5.59 -7.13 2.58
C HIS A 107 5.00 -6.23 3.67
N HIS A 108 3.67 -6.11 3.75
CA HIS A 108 3.01 -5.33 4.80
C HIS A 108 3.36 -5.81 6.20
N MET A 109 3.38 -7.13 6.43
CA MET A 109 3.74 -7.68 7.75
C MET A 109 5.21 -7.39 8.09
N ALA A 110 6.12 -7.59 7.14
CA ALA A 110 7.54 -7.30 7.35
C ALA A 110 7.77 -5.82 7.70
N VAL A 111 7.11 -4.90 6.98
CA VAL A 111 7.20 -3.46 7.26
C VAL A 111 6.60 -3.11 8.63
N ALA A 112 5.48 -3.73 9.02
CA ALA A 112 4.88 -3.52 10.34
C ALA A 112 5.85 -3.92 11.45
N LEU A 113 6.42 -5.12 11.39
CA LEU A 113 7.34 -5.64 12.40
C LEU A 113 8.63 -4.82 12.48
N GLU A 114 9.24 -4.48 11.35
CA GLU A 114 10.44 -3.63 11.30
C GLU A 114 10.19 -2.25 11.92
N SER A 115 8.99 -1.71 11.73
CA SER A 115 8.59 -0.41 12.29
C SER A 115 8.19 -0.48 13.77
N GLY A 116 8.26 -1.66 14.38
CA GLY A 116 7.81 -1.92 15.75
C GLY A 116 6.29 -1.79 15.92
N PHE A 117 5.51 -1.95 14.86
CA PHE A 117 4.05 -1.90 14.89
C PHE A 117 3.47 -3.29 15.16
N SER A 118 2.29 -3.34 15.79
CA SER A 118 1.59 -4.62 16.01
C SER A 118 0.66 -4.94 14.85
N LYS A 119 0.41 -6.24 14.61
CA LYS A 119 -0.53 -6.65 13.55
C LYS A 119 -1.95 -6.15 13.84
N GLU A 120 -2.33 -6.14 15.11
CA GLU A 120 -3.68 -5.87 15.60
C GLU A 120 -4.08 -4.41 15.30
N SER A 121 -3.13 -3.47 15.41
CA SER A 121 -3.36 -2.06 15.14
C SER A 121 -2.94 -1.61 13.73
N SER A 122 -2.27 -2.47 12.96
CA SER A 122 -1.71 -2.10 11.66
C SER A 122 -2.69 -2.25 10.50
N LEU A 123 -2.63 -1.29 9.57
CA LEU A 123 -3.38 -1.27 8.31
C LEU A 123 -2.40 -1.13 7.14
N GLY A 124 -2.48 -2.02 6.17
CA GLY A 124 -1.60 -2.03 5.00
C GLY A 124 -2.16 -1.24 3.82
N PHE A 125 -1.28 -0.56 3.10
CA PHE A 125 -1.57 0.13 1.84
C PHE A 125 -0.33 0.13 0.91
N ALA A 126 -0.50 0.56 -0.32
CA ALA A 126 0.60 0.82 -1.25
C ALA A 126 0.46 2.22 -1.85
N LEU A 127 1.59 2.85 -2.17
CA LEU A 127 1.65 4.11 -2.89
C LEU A 127 2.50 3.95 -4.15
N ILE A 128 2.09 4.63 -5.20
CA ILE A 128 2.83 4.75 -6.46
C ILE A 128 3.05 6.23 -6.72
N LYS A 129 4.30 6.65 -6.78
CA LYS A 129 4.66 8.02 -7.12
C LYS A 129 4.54 8.20 -8.63
N ILE A 130 3.49 8.85 -9.11
CA ILE A 130 3.37 9.13 -10.56
C ILE A 130 4.22 10.33 -10.93
N ASN A 131 4.22 11.36 -10.08
CA ASN A 131 5.14 12.50 -10.15
C ASN A 131 5.20 13.21 -8.78
N ASN A 132 5.85 14.37 -8.71
CA ASN A 132 6.01 15.11 -7.45
C ASN A 132 4.69 15.66 -6.87
N ASN A 133 3.63 15.76 -7.67
CA ASN A 133 2.33 16.31 -7.26
C ASN A 133 1.21 15.26 -7.25
N PHE A 134 1.43 14.07 -7.82
CA PHE A 134 0.39 13.06 -7.99
C PHE A 134 0.89 11.68 -7.56
N ALA A 135 0.09 11.00 -6.74
CA ALA A 135 0.29 9.62 -6.37
C ALA A 135 -0.99 8.80 -6.58
N GLN A 136 -0.83 7.51 -6.82
CA GLN A 136 -1.91 6.54 -6.71
C GLN A 136 -1.75 5.78 -5.38
N MET A 137 -2.84 5.59 -4.65
CA MET A 137 -2.87 4.80 -3.42
C MET A 137 -3.75 3.57 -3.62
N LYS A 138 -3.28 2.41 -3.15
CA LYS A 138 -4.09 1.19 -3.05
C LYS A 138 -4.23 0.82 -1.58
N THR A 139 -5.45 0.58 -1.12
CA THR A 139 -5.74 0.31 0.29
C THR A 139 -5.91 -1.16 0.64
N THR A 140 -5.55 -2.04 -0.28
CA THR A 140 -5.71 -3.48 -0.10
C THR A 140 -4.53 -4.07 0.68
N SER A 141 -4.83 -4.87 1.71
CA SER A 141 -3.84 -5.74 2.37
C SER A 141 -4.52 -7.01 2.87
N THR A 142 -4.06 -8.16 2.39
CA THR A 142 -4.58 -9.47 2.83
C THR A 142 -4.09 -9.87 4.22
N SER A 143 -2.95 -9.36 4.67
CA SER A 143 -2.35 -9.73 5.95
C SER A 143 -2.71 -8.82 7.12
N LEU A 144 -3.07 -7.56 6.86
CA LEU A 144 -3.27 -6.56 7.91
C LEU A 144 -4.70 -6.02 7.99
N ASN A 145 -5.46 -6.01 6.89
CA ASN A 145 -6.78 -5.37 6.89
C ASN A 145 -7.93 -6.38 7.11
N GLY A 146 -7.72 -7.67 6.84
CA GLY A 146 -8.77 -8.68 6.77
C GLY A 146 -9.38 -9.12 8.10
N ASP A 147 -8.82 -8.67 9.22
CA ASP A 147 -9.30 -8.95 10.58
C ASP A 147 -9.84 -7.69 11.29
N LYS A 148 -9.98 -6.57 10.57
CA LYS A 148 -10.32 -5.26 11.15
C LYS A 148 -11.82 -4.97 11.06
N PRO A 149 -12.47 -4.47 12.12
CA PRO A 149 -13.89 -4.10 12.03
C PRO A 149 -14.19 -3.16 10.85
N GLY A 150 -15.20 -3.49 10.06
CA GLY A 150 -15.61 -2.68 8.90
C GLY A 150 -14.72 -2.81 7.66
N PHE A 151 -13.85 -3.84 7.58
CA PHE A 151 -13.14 -4.14 6.34
C PHE A 151 -14.13 -4.55 5.24
N VAL A 152 -13.81 -4.18 4.00
CA VAL A 152 -14.56 -4.59 2.80
C VAL A 152 -13.61 -5.37 1.90
N VAL A 153 -14.08 -6.45 1.30
CA VAL A 153 -13.32 -7.18 0.28
C VAL A 153 -13.76 -6.66 -1.09
N ASN A 154 -12.82 -6.16 -1.87
CA ASN A 154 -13.10 -5.82 -3.26
C ASN A 154 -12.76 -6.99 -4.19
N HIS A 155 -13.35 -6.91 -5.38
CA HIS A 155 -13.17 -7.88 -6.44
C HIS A 155 -12.52 -7.18 -7.63
N SER A 156 -11.49 -7.80 -8.21
CA SER A 156 -10.92 -7.28 -9.45
C SER A 156 -11.58 -7.97 -10.63
N PHE A 157 -12.36 -7.19 -11.37
CA PHE A 157 -12.95 -7.63 -12.63
C PHE A 157 -11.86 -8.00 -13.65
N SER A 158 -10.79 -7.21 -13.72
CA SER A 158 -9.63 -7.53 -14.56
C SER A 158 -9.05 -8.91 -14.24
N ARG A 159 -8.93 -9.27 -12.95
CA ARG A 159 -8.55 -10.62 -12.49
C ARG A 159 -9.50 -11.69 -12.95
N ALA A 160 -10.79 -11.53 -12.71
CA ALA A 160 -11.78 -12.49 -13.17
C ALA A 160 -11.70 -12.74 -14.69
N THR A 161 -11.57 -11.67 -15.49
CA THR A 161 -11.48 -11.77 -16.95
C THR A 161 -10.18 -12.41 -17.43
N ALA A 162 -9.02 -11.99 -16.91
CA ALA A 162 -7.73 -12.51 -17.37
C ALA A 162 -7.56 -14.01 -17.05
N PHE A 163 -8.10 -14.47 -15.92
CA PHE A 163 -8.01 -15.88 -15.54
C PHE A 163 -9.10 -16.76 -16.14
N LYS A 164 -10.01 -16.19 -16.94
CA LYS A 164 -11.18 -16.90 -17.51
C LYS A 164 -11.95 -17.69 -16.44
N THR A 165 -11.96 -17.20 -15.20
CA THR A 165 -12.67 -17.84 -14.10
C THR A 165 -14.10 -17.32 -14.06
N SER A 166 -15.07 -18.23 -14.01
CA SER A 166 -16.49 -17.90 -13.78
C SER A 166 -16.79 -17.49 -12.34
N ALA A 167 -15.81 -17.61 -11.43
CA ALA A 167 -15.96 -17.34 -10.00
C ALA A 167 -15.46 -15.95 -9.59
N PHE A 168 -16.02 -15.42 -8.50
CA PHE A 168 -15.57 -14.18 -7.86
C PHE A 168 -14.10 -14.26 -7.47
N CYS A 169 -13.27 -13.31 -7.95
CA CYS A 169 -11.86 -13.18 -7.55
C CYS A 169 -11.68 -12.07 -6.52
N PRO A 170 -11.73 -12.36 -5.20
CA PRO A 170 -11.41 -11.36 -4.18
C PRO A 170 -9.95 -10.90 -4.31
N THR A 171 -9.70 -9.59 -4.31
CA THR A 171 -8.34 -9.04 -4.37
C THR A 171 -7.69 -8.87 -3.02
N GLY A 172 -8.50 -8.58 -2.00
CA GLY A 172 -8.08 -8.51 -0.61
C GLY A 172 -8.92 -7.53 0.20
N ALA A 173 -8.63 -7.47 1.50
CA ALA A 173 -9.34 -6.60 2.42
C ALA A 173 -8.85 -5.14 2.30
N GLN A 174 -9.81 -4.23 2.18
CA GLN A 174 -9.59 -2.79 2.14
C GLN A 174 -9.38 -2.22 3.54
N MET A 175 -8.52 -1.21 3.60
CA MET A 175 -8.40 -0.33 4.77
C MET A 175 -9.77 0.30 5.09
N PRO A 176 -10.20 0.31 6.36
CA PRO A 176 -11.42 1.00 6.77
C PRO A 176 -11.46 2.45 6.30
N VAL A 177 -12.62 2.91 5.84
CA VAL A 177 -12.78 4.19 5.13
C VAL A 177 -12.31 5.40 5.93
N GLN A 178 -12.53 5.40 7.25
CA GLN A 178 -12.09 6.48 8.14
C GLN A 178 -10.55 6.62 8.13
N TRP A 179 -9.83 5.50 8.22
CA TRP A 179 -8.37 5.48 8.22
C TRP A 179 -7.78 5.78 6.84
N ARG A 180 -8.43 5.31 5.78
CA ARG A 180 -8.06 5.69 4.40
C ARG A 180 -8.13 7.20 4.21
N ASN A 181 -9.24 7.81 4.60
CA ASN A 181 -9.42 9.25 4.42
C ASN A 181 -8.41 10.04 5.27
N ALA A 182 -8.13 9.57 6.49
CA ALA A 182 -7.12 10.16 7.36
C ALA A 182 -5.71 10.11 6.77
N LEU A 183 -5.33 8.94 6.26
CA LEU A 183 -4.05 8.75 5.60
C LEU A 183 -3.92 9.65 4.37
N VAL A 184 -4.95 9.74 3.52
CA VAL A 184 -4.96 10.66 2.38
C VAL A 184 -4.72 12.09 2.83
N MET A 185 -5.48 12.57 3.83
CA MET A 185 -5.34 13.94 4.33
C MET A 185 -3.94 14.20 4.88
N PHE A 186 -3.36 13.25 5.63
CA PHE A 186 -2.01 13.35 6.14
C PHE A 186 -0.95 13.39 5.02
N LEU A 187 -1.07 12.53 4.02
CA LEU A 187 -0.14 12.50 2.89
C LEU A 187 -0.23 13.77 2.03
N LYS A 188 -1.42 14.37 1.91
CA LYS A 188 -1.62 15.62 1.18
C LYS A 188 -1.12 16.85 1.93
N ASN A 189 -1.51 16.97 3.20
CA ASN A 189 -1.34 18.21 3.98
C ASN A 189 -0.16 18.15 4.95
N GLY A 190 0.39 16.97 5.22
CA GLY A 190 1.57 16.79 6.06
C GLY A 190 2.87 16.94 5.29
N ALA A 191 3.98 16.47 5.89
CA ALA A 191 5.32 16.62 5.35
C ALA A 191 5.52 16.01 3.95
N PHE A 192 4.73 14.98 3.60
CA PHE A 192 4.76 14.34 2.28
C PHE A 192 4.34 15.29 1.15
N GLY A 193 3.39 16.20 1.41
CA GLY A 193 2.99 17.28 0.50
C GLY A 193 2.48 16.83 -0.87
N ILE A 194 1.81 15.68 -0.94
CA ILE A 194 1.31 15.12 -2.21
C ILE A 194 0.04 15.86 -2.62
N LYS A 195 0.08 16.73 -3.63
CA LYS A 195 -1.07 17.59 -3.98
C LYS A 195 -2.32 16.80 -4.36
N ASN A 196 -2.16 15.69 -5.07
CA ASN A 196 -3.25 14.87 -5.59
C ASN A 196 -2.98 13.38 -5.31
N ILE A 197 -3.98 12.70 -4.75
CA ILE A 197 -3.93 11.26 -4.50
C ILE A 197 -5.18 10.63 -5.09
N ALA A 198 -5.01 9.73 -6.07
CA ALA A 198 -6.08 8.88 -6.56
C ALA A 198 -6.10 7.59 -5.77
N VAL A 199 -7.22 7.29 -5.10
CA VAL A 199 -7.37 6.04 -4.34
C VAL A 199 -8.03 4.99 -5.22
N SER A 200 -7.35 3.87 -5.41
CA SER A 200 -7.82 2.72 -6.17
C SER A 200 -8.22 1.61 -5.20
N ASN A 201 -9.39 1.06 -5.49
CA ASN A 201 -10.04 -0.01 -4.74
C ASN A 201 -9.77 -1.39 -5.37
N ASP A 202 -9.06 -1.45 -6.49
CA ASP A 202 -8.81 -2.66 -7.30
C ASP A 202 -7.57 -3.46 -6.83
#